data_AF-A0A376L1I0-F1
#
_entry.id   AF-A0A376L1I0-F1
#
_cell.length_a   1.000
_cell.length_b   1.000
_cell.length_c   1.000
_cell.angle_alpha   90.00
_cell.angle_beta   90.00
_cell.angle_gamma   90.00
#
_symmetry.space_group_name_H-M   'P 1'
#
loop_
_entity.id
_entity.type
_entity.pdbx_description
1 polymer ?
#
loop_
_entity_poly.entity_id
_entity_poly.type
_entity_poly.pdbx_seq_one_letter_code
_entity_poly.pdbx_strand_id
1 'polypeptide(L)'
;MTNFSTSTPHDALFKSFLTHPGTARDFMEIHLPKDLRELCDLDSLKLESASFVDEKLRALHSDILWSVKTREGDGYIYVVIEHQSREDIHMAFRLMRYSMAVMQRHIEHDKRRPLPLVIPMLFYHGSRSPYPWSLCWLDEFAAPTTARKLYSAAFPAGGCHCRARRRDCAASQSRPVGVDPKAYSPARSDGAY
;
A
#
# COMPACT_ATOMS: atom_id res chain seq x y z
N MET A 1 9.36 -9.20 18.78
CA MET A 1 8.83 -8.08 19.59
C MET A 1 8.74 -6.86 18.70
N THR A 2 7.61 -6.17 18.66
CA THR A 2 7.41 -4.98 17.82
C THR A 2 7.86 -3.72 18.55
N ASN A 3 9.01 -3.18 18.16
CA ASN A 3 9.47 -1.89 18.65
C ASN A 3 8.65 -0.76 18.02
N PHE A 4 7.57 -0.35 18.69
CA PHE A 4 6.94 0.93 18.40
C PHE A 4 7.88 2.05 18.82
N SER A 5 8.40 2.81 17.84
CA SER A 5 9.32 3.92 18.07
C SER A 5 8.63 5.04 18.84
N THR A 6 9.03 5.25 20.10
CA THR A 6 8.56 6.35 20.94
C THR A 6 8.88 7.69 20.31
N SER A 7 7.85 8.50 20.01
CA SER A 7 8.01 9.85 19.47
C SER A 7 8.92 10.67 20.38
N THR A 8 10.02 11.18 19.84
CA THR A 8 10.85 12.17 20.53
C THR A 8 10.12 13.52 20.57
N PRO A 9 10.51 14.45 21.46
CA PRO A 9 9.96 15.81 21.47
C PRO A 9 10.17 16.55 20.14
N HIS A 10 11.28 16.27 19.44
CA HIS A 10 11.58 16.85 18.13
C HIS A 10 10.61 16.34 17.05
N ASP A 11 10.27 15.05 17.05
CA ASP A 11 9.28 14.47 16.14
C ASP A 11 7.92 15.16 16.31
N ALA A 12 7.48 15.35 17.56
CA ALA A 12 6.20 16.00 17.85
C ALA A 12 6.19 17.48 17.45
N LEU A 13 7.28 18.20 17.71
CA LEU A 13 7.42 19.61 17.36
C LEU A 13 7.44 19.83 15.83
N PHE A 14 8.22 19.03 15.10
CA PHE A 14 8.29 19.10 13.64
C PHE A 14 6.93 18.82 12.99
N LYS A 15 6.21 17.79 13.47
CA LYS A 15 4.85 17.48 13.00
C LYS A 15 3.89 18.63 13.27
N SER A 16 3.97 19.25 14.45
CA SER A 16 3.15 20.43 14.80
C SER A 16 3.39 21.62 13.87
N PHE A 17 4.62 21.81 13.38
CA PHE A 17 4.89 22.83 12.36
C PHE A 17 4.32 22.45 10.98
N LEU A 18 4.54 21.22 10.51
CA LEU A 18 4.10 20.80 9.16
C LEU A 18 2.59 20.53 9.00
N THR A 19 1.77 20.66 10.04
CA THR A 19 0.30 20.75 9.91
C THR A 19 -0.19 22.16 9.56
N HIS A 20 0.67 23.19 9.61
CA HIS A 20 0.33 24.56 9.22
C HIS A 20 0.53 24.75 7.70
N PRO A 21 -0.49 25.22 6.94
CA PRO A 21 -0.41 25.30 5.47
C PRO A 21 0.78 26.12 4.94
N GLY A 22 1.11 27.25 5.58
CA GLY A 22 2.26 28.07 5.17
C GLY A 22 3.59 27.33 5.30
N THR A 23 3.84 26.72 6.46
CA THR A 23 5.06 25.95 6.69
C THR A 23 5.13 24.69 5.82
N ALA A 24 3.99 24.05 5.54
CA ALA A 24 3.91 22.93 4.61
C ALA A 24 4.21 23.37 3.15
N ARG A 25 3.70 24.53 2.72
CA ARG A 25 4.02 25.16 1.42
C ARG A 25 5.52 25.42 1.31
N ASP A 26 6.10 26.14 2.25
CA ASP A 26 7.53 26.50 2.23
C ASP A 26 8.43 25.25 2.25
N PHE A 27 8.04 24.24 3.04
CA PHE A 27 8.71 22.95 3.06
C PHE A 27 8.66 22.24 1.68
N MET A 28 7.51 22.20 1.04
CA MET A 28 7.35 21.59 -0.30
C MET A 28 8.07 22.41 -1.39
N GLU A 29 8.05 23.74 -1.31
CA GLU A 29 8.72 24.64 -2.24
C GLU A 29 10.24 24.41 -2.26
N ILE A 30 10.83 24.13 -1.08
CA ILE A 30 12.27 23.83 -0.90
C ILE A 30 12.63 22.39 -1.30
N HIS A 31 11.81 21.39 -0.93
CA HIS A 31 12.20 19.98 -0.97
C HIS A 31 11.59 19.15 -2.10
N LEU A 32 10.55 19.63 -2.81
CA LEU A 32 10.04 18.92 -3.99
C LEU A 32 10.99 19.10 -5.19
N PRO A 33 11.30 18.04 -5.95
CA PRO A 33 11.92 18.17 -7.26
C PRO A 33 11.12 19.13 -8.15
N LYS A 34 11.83 20.01 -8.88
CA LYS A 34 11.24 21.09 -9.69
C LYS A 34 10.06 20.61 -10.54
N ASP A 35 10.25 19.52 -11.27
CA ASP A 35 9.27 18.99 -12.23
C ASP A 35 7.95 18.57 -11.53
N LEU A 36 8.04 18.02 -10.31
CA LEU A 36 6.88 17.65 -9.50
C LEU A 36 6.22 18.89 -8.87
N ARG A 37 7.03 19.87 -8.45
CA ARG A 37 6.57 21.14 -7.90
C ARG A 37 5.82 21.98 -8.95
N GLU A 38 6.23 21.93 -10.22
CA GLU A 38 5.56 22.64 -11.33
C GLU A 38 4.21 22.01 -11.73
N LEU A 39 3.97 20.72 -11.39
CA LEU A 39 2.65 20.08 -11.51
C LEU A 39 1.68 20.49 -10.39
N CYS A 40 2.19 20.82 -9.20
CA CYS A 40 1.40 21.19 -8.03
C CYS A 40 0.87 22.63 -8.09
N ASP A 41 -0.35 22.84 -7.59
CA ASP A 41 -0.84 24.15 -7.14
C ASP A 41 -0.71 24.26 -5.61
N LEU A 42 0.48 24.64 -5.11
CA LEU A 42 0.76 24.67 -3.66
C LEU A 42 -0.12 25.63 -2.85
N ASP A 43 -0.80 26.61 -3.49
CA ASP A 43 -1.81 27.45 -2.83
C ASP A 43 -3.11 26.69 -2.53
N SER A 44 -3.34 25.53 -3.14
CA SER A 44 -4.48 24.64 -2.89
C SER A 44 -4.29 23.61 -1.78
N LEU A 45 -3.17 23.66 -1.05
CA LEU A 45 -2.80 22.69 -0.01
C LEU A 45 -3.87 22.53 1.07
N LYS A 46 -4.42 21.32 1.19
CA LYS A 46 -5.40 20.92 2.21
C LYS A 46 -4.87 19.76 3.05
N LEU A 47 -4.82 19.96 4.37
CA LEU A 47 -4.48 18.89 5.31
C LEU A 47 -5.63 17.88 5.33
N GLU A 48 -5.36 16.63 5.00
CA GLU A 48 -6.37 15.58 5.10
C GLU A 48 -6.43 15.02 6.51
N SER A 49 -7.65 14.71 6.96
CA SER A 49 -7.84 14.23 8.33
C SER A 49 -7.17 12.87 8.52
N ALA A 50 -6.70 12.62 9.74
CA ALA A 50 -6.28 11.28 10.15
C ALA A 50 -7.41 10.24 10.09
N SER A 51 -8.65 10.57 9.69
CA SER A 51 -9.75 9.63 9.41
C SER A 51 -9.97 9.34 7.92
N PHE A 52 -9.35 10.11 7.02
CA PHE A 52 -9.12 9.67 5.63
C PHE A 52 -8.09 8.53 5.65
N VAL A 53 -7.03 8.72 6.41
CA VAL A 53 -6.00 7.74 6.77
C VAL A 53 -6.61 6.55 7.54
N ASP A 54 -6.44 5.32 7.04
CA ASP A 54 -6.91 4.08 7.68
C ASP A 54 -6.38 3.96 9.13
N GLU A 55 -7.13 3.32 10.01
CA GLU A 55 -6.68 2.96 11.37
C GLU A 55 -5.40 2.10 11.32
N LYS A 56 -5.23 1.30 10.26
CA LYS A 56 -3.97 0.60 9.97
C LYS A 56 -2.85 1.54 9.53
N LEU A 57 -3.14 2.59 8.76
CA LEU A 57 -2.15 3.62 8.39
C LEU A 57 -1.72 4.45 9.61
N ARG A 58 -2.65 4.76 10.53
CA ARG A 58 -2.31 5.35 11.84
C ARG A 58 -1.36 4.46 12.63
N ALA A 59 -1.66 3.16 12.71
CA ALA A 59 -0.80 2.16 13.34
C ALA A 59 0.54 1.92 12.60
N LEU A 60 0.70 2.48 11.40
CA LEU A 60 1.92 2.49 10.60
C LEU A 60 2.67 3.85 10.65
N HIS A 61 2.17 4.84 11.40
CA HIS A 61 2.79 6.16 11.58
C HIS A 61 2.94 7.01 10.29
N SER A 62 1.97 7.00 9.37
CA SER A 62 1.92 8.07 8.34
C SER A 62 1.48 9.39 9.00
N ASP A 63 2.43 10.16 9.50
CA ASP A 63 2.19 11.27 10.43
C ASP A 63 1.42 12.45 9.84
N ILE A 64 1.68 12.81 8.57
CA ILE A 64 1.06 13.93 7.87
C ILE A 64 0.70 13.53 6.45
N LEU A 65 -0.53 13.90 6.03
CA LEU A 65 -1.05 13.72 4.69
C LEU A 65 -1.66 15.04 4.18
N TRP A 66 -1.05 15.63 3.15
CA TRP A 66 -1.63 16.77 2.42
C TRP A 66 -2.23 16.29 1.10
N SER A 67 -3.36 16.87 0.69
CA SER A 67 -3.83 16.86 -0.69
C SER A 67 -3.56 18.21 -1.35
N VAL A 68 -3.16 18.19 -2.62
CA VAL A 68 -2.92 19.39 -3.45
C VAL A 68 -3.39 19.14 -4.87
N LYS A 69 -3.96 20.16 -5.53
CA LYS A 69 -4.43 20.04 -6.93
C LYS A 69 -3.28 19.99 -7.91
N THR A 70 -3.50 19.33 -9.05
CA THR A 70 -2.60 19.41 -10.21
C THR A 70 -3.03 20.48 -11.20
N ARG A 71 -2.06 21.01 -11.96
CA ARG A 71 -2.34 21.90 -13.11
C ARG A 71 -2.97 21.19 -14.31
N GLU A 72 -2.95 19.85 -14.32
CA GLU A 72 -3.46 19.00 -15.41
C GLU A 72 -4.93 18.58 -15.23
N GLY A 73 -5.60 18.95 -14.12
CA GLY A 73 -7.04 18.74 -13.93
C GLY A 73 -7.45 18.41 -12.49
N ASP A 74 -8.54 17.65 -12.32
CA ASP A 74 -9.03 17.15 -11.01
C ASP A 74 -8.16 16.00 -10.44
N GLY A 75 -6.84 16.12 -10.58
CA GLY A 75 -5.86 15.28 -9.91
C GLY A 75 -5.55 15.82 -8.52
N TYR A 76 -5.53 14.94 -7.53
CA TYR A 76 -4.89 15.21 -6.25
C TYR A 76 -3.50 14.55 -6.25
N ILE A 77 -2.47 15.33 -5.95
CA ILE A 77 -1.22 14.79 -5.45
C ILE A 77 -1.36 14.69 -3.93
N TYR A 78 -1.06 13.52 -3.38
CA TYR A 78 -0.90 13.36 -1.94
C TYR A 78 0.56 13.44 -1.54
N VAL A 79 0.88 14.21 -0.51
CA VAL A 79 2.22 14.25 0.08
C VAL A 79 2.19 13.55 1.44
N VAL A 80 2.93 12.44 1.53
CA VAL A 80 3.12 11.67 2.78
C VAL A 80 4.47 12.05 3.36
N ILE A 81 4.49 12.64 4.55
CA ILE A 81 5.73 13.07 5.22
C ILE A 81 6.02 12.17 6.42
N GLU A 82 7.17 11.51 6.37
CA GLU A 82 7.68 10.63 7.43
C GLU A 82 8.87 11.31 8.12
N HIS A 83 8.87 11.41 9.45
CA HIS A 83 9.95 12.02 10.24
C HIS A 83 10.72 10.95 11.03
N GLN A 84 12.01 10.76 10.74
CA GLN A 84 12.79 9.66 11.31
C GLN A 84 14.13 10.07 11.93
N SER A 85 14.25 9.76 13.22
CA SER A 85 15.44 9.92 14.07
C SER A 85 16.38 8.72 14.05
N ARG A 86 15.92 7.57 13.53
CA ARG A 86 16.68 6.33 13.38
C ARG A 86 16.65 5.84 11.94
N GLU A 87 17.71 5.14 11.57
CA GLU A 87 17.89 4.61 10.24
C GLU A 87 17.17 3.25 10.06
N ASP A 88 16.11 3.24 9.24
CA ASP A 88 15.37 2.04 8.82
C ASP A 88 15.72 1.69 7.36
N ILE A 89 16.24 0.48 7.14
CA ILE A 89 16.74 0.00 5.84
C ILE A 89 15.61 -0.05 4.79
N HIS A 90 14.38 -0.34 5.21
CA HIS A 90 13.23 -0.62 4.34
C HIS A 90 12.31 0.60 4.14
N MET A 91 12.84 1.81 4.32
CA MET A 91 12.05 3.04 4.26
C MET A 91 11.38 3.26 2.90
N ALA A 92 12.01 2.88 1.79
CA ALA A 92 11.43 3.09 0.47
C ALA A 92 10.19 2.20 0.24
N PHE A 93 10.27 0.92 0.61
CA PHE A 93 9.13 0.01 0.63
C PHE A 93 8.06 0.45 1.64
N ARG A 94 8.45 0.97 2.81
CA ARG A 94 7.55 1.52 3.83
C ARG A 94 6.75 2.71 3.29
N LEU A 95 7.43 3.68 2.66
CA LEU A 95 6.83 4.82 1.99
C LEU A 95 5.88 4.40 0.86
N MET A 96 6.29 3.45 0.00
CA MET A 96 5.43 2.93 -1.08
C MET A 96 4.17 2.23 -0.57
N ARG A 97 4.23 1.52 0.56
CA ARG A 97 3.03 0.96 1.20
C ARG A 97 2.06 2.05 1.62
N TYR A 98 2.53 3.23 2.00
CA TYR A 98 1.66 4.36 2.38
C TYR A 98 1.07 5.02 1.14
N SER A 99 1.88 5.20 0.08
CA SER A 99 1.39 5.62 -1.23
C SER A 99 0.27 4.71 -1.75
N MET A 100 0.45 3.40 -1.70
CA MET A 100 -0.56 2.41 -2.11
C MET A 100 -1.82 2.44 -1.23
N ALA A 101 -1.69 2.63 0.09
CA ALA A 101 -2.84 2.68 0.98
C ALA A 101 -3.67 3.96 0.80
N VAL A 102 -3.03 5.10 0.50
CA VAL A 102 -3.70 6.36 0.11
C VAL A 102 -4.43 6.20 -1.24
N MET A 103 -3.79 5.57 -2.23
CA MET A 103 -4.39 5.23 -3.52
C MET A 103 -5.62 4.32 -3.36
N GLN A 104 -5.52 3.27 -2.54
CA GLN A 104 -6.62 2.36 -2.22
C GLN A 104 -7.80 3.11 -1.59
N ARG A 105 -7.54 4.02 -0.65
CA ARG A 105 -8.57 4.87 -0.01
C ARG A 105 -9.31 5.75 -1.02
N HIS A 106 -8.62 6.28 -2.02
CA HIS A 106 -9.24 7.07 -3.09
C HIS A 106 -10.23 6.22 -3.92
N ILE A 107 -9.86 4.99 -4.29
CA ILE A 107 -10.74 4.04 -5.00
C ILE A 107 -11.97 3.70 -4.16
N GLU A 108 -11.82 3.53 -2.85
CA GLU A 108 -12.95 3.25 -1.94
C GLU A 108 -13.96 4.40 -1.87
N HIS A 109 -13.48 5.65 -1.94
CA HIS A 109 -14.33 6.84 -1.94
C HIS A 109 -15.05 7.03 -3.29
N ASP A 110 -14.36 6.87 -4.41
CA ASP A 110 -14.96 6.98 -5.74
C ASP A 110 -14.31 6.03 -6.76
N LYS A 111 -14.96 4.87 -6.96
CA LYS A 111 -14.51 3.80 -7.87
C LYS A 111 -14.49 4.19 -9.36
N ARG A 112 -14.94 5.41 -9.73
CA ARG A 112 -14.92 5.90 -11.12
C ARG A 112 -13.83 6.93 -11.37
N ARG A 113 -13.10 7.40 -10.35
CA ARG A 113 -11.99 8.33 -10.53
C ARG A 113 -10.72 7.63 -11.02
N PRO A 114 -9.84 8.35 -11.75
CA PRO A 114 -8.47 7.89 -11.95
C PRO A 114 -7.73 7.80 -10.60
N LEU A 115 -6.66 7.00 -10.56
CA LEU A 115 -5.79 6.94 -9.39
C LEU A 115 -5.07 8.29 -9.17
N PRO A 116 -5.00 8.80 -7.92
CA PRO A 116 -4.20 9.97 -7.60
C PRO A 116 -2.71 9.63 -7.65
N LEU A 117 -1.89 10.62 -7.96
CA LEU A 117 -0.45 10.54 -7.73
C LEU A 117 -0.18 10.69 -6.22
N VAL A 118 0.84 10.01 -5.71
CA VAL A 118 1.28 10.17 -4.32
C VAL A 118 2.79 10.33 -4.32
N ILE A 119 3.27 11.46 -3.78
CA ILE A 119 4.68 11.76 -3.58
C ILE A 119 5.03 11.43 -2.12
N PRO A 120 5.71 10.30 -1.85
CA PRO A 120 6.31 10.07 -0.55
C PRO A 120 7.52 11.02 -0.35
N MET A 121 7.60 11.67 0.81
CA MET A 121 8.72 12.50 1.22
C MET A 121 9.26 12.00 2.56
N LEU A 122 10.55 11.64 2.60
CA LEU A 122 11.24 11.34 3.85
C LEU A 122 11.92 12.61 4.38
N PHE A 123 11.64 12.97 5.63
CA PHE A 123 12.48 13.89 6.39
C PHE A 123 13.27 13.11 7.44
N TYR A 124 14.55 12.89 7.15
CA TYR A 124 15.45 12.13 8.02
C TYR A 124 16.39 13.06 8.77
N HIS A 125 16.49 12.87 10.09
CA HIS A 125 17.30 13.69 10.99
C HIS A 125 18.08 12.85 12.01
N GLY A 126 18.33 11.58 11.70
CA GLY A 126 19.15 10.69 12.51
C GLY A 126 20.66 10.94 12.41
N SER A 127 21.43 10.15 13.15
CA SER A 127 22.88 10.35 13.36
C SER A 127 23.76 10.20 12.11
N ARG A 128 23.24 9.62 11.02
CA ARG A 128 23.95 9.41 9.75
C ARG A 128 23.28 10.18 8.62
N SER A 129 23.61 11.45 8.48
CA SER A 129 23.10 12.32 7.41
C SER A 129 24.09 12.41 6.23
N PRO A 130 23.65 12.41 4.96
CA PRO A 130 22.27 12.16 4.52
C PRO A 130 21.85 10.69 4.74
N TYR A 131 20.53 10.43 4.69
CA TYR A 131 19.93 9.10 4.84
C TYR A 131 20.68 8.04 3.97
N PRO A 132 21.19 6.94 4.55
CA PRO A 132 22.28 6.17 3.94
C PRO A 132 21.88 5.06 2.95
N TRP A 133 20.62 4.97 2.51
CA TRP A 133 20.15 3.94 1.57
C TRP A 133 19.27 4.51 0.44
N SER A 134 18.88 3.69 -0.54
CA SER A 134 18.02 4.13 -1.64
C SER A 134 16.61 4.49 -1.15
N LEU A 135 16.02 5.52 -1.76
CA LEU A 135 14.59 5.85 -1.64
C LEU A 135 13.76 5.27 -2.81
N CYS A 136 14.37 4.49 -3.70
CA CYS A 136 13.66 3.73 -4.73
C CYS A 136 13.49 2.28 -4.26
N TRP A 137 12.26 1.92 -3.86
CA TRP A 137 11.91 0.58 -3.36
C TRP A 137 12.27 -0.59 -4.29
N LEU A 138 12.44 -0.31 -5.59
CA LEU A 138 12.85 -1.29 -6.59
C LEU A 138 14.32 -1.73 -6.42
N ASP A 139 15.13 -0.96 -5.71
CA ASP A 139 16.52 -1.30 -5.37
C ASP A 139 16.65 -2.21 -4.14
N GLU A 140 15.58 -2.37 -3.35
CA GLU A 140 15.56 -3.30 -2.20
C GLU A 140 15.47 -4.78 -2.62
N PHE A 141 15.15 -5.05 -3.90
CA PHE A 141 15.09 -6.40 -4.44
C PHE A 141 16.49 -6.93 -4.74
N ALA A 142 16.72 -8.24 -4.51
CA ALA A 142 17.96 -8.92 -4.89
C ALA A 142 18.29 -8.88 -6.40
N ALA A 143 17.34 -8.47 -7.25
CA ALA A 143 17.55 -8.20 -8.67
C ALA A 143 16.75 -6.95 -9.12
N PRO A 144 17.27 -5.72 -8.88
CA PRO A 144 16.54 -4.47 -9.15
C PRO A 144 16.12 -4.29 -10.60
N THR A 145 16.92 -4.80 -11.54
CA THR A 145 16.60 -4.77 -12.98
C THR A 145 15.41 -5.66 -13.35
N THR A 146 15.19 -6.76 -12.63
CA THR A 146 14.01 -7.61 -12.77
C THR A 146 12.80 -6.97 -12.10
N ALA A 147 12.96 -6.38 -10.91
CA ALA A 147 11.89 -5.65 -10.23
C ALA A 147 11.36 -4.47 -11.07
N ARG A 148 12.26 -3.66 -11.64
CA ARG A 148 11.90 -2.56 -12.57
C ARG A 148 11.14 -3.06 -13.80
N LYS A 149 11.54 -4.20 -14.39
CA LYS A 149 10.80 -4.83 -15.51
C LYS A 149 9.41 -5.35 -15.11
N LEU A 150 9.26 -5.86 -13.88
CA LEU A 150 8.00 -6.44 -13.40
C LEU A 150 6.98 -5.36 -12.99
N TYR A 151 7.42 -4.32 -12.28
CA TYR A 151 6.54 -3.32 -11.66
C TYR A 151 6.34 -2.05 -12.50
N SER A 152 7.03 -1.91 -13.64
CA SER A 152 6.80 -0.84 -14.63
C SER A 152 6.22 -1.36 -15.96
N ALA A 153 5.66 -2.57 -15.96
CA ALA A 153 5.00 -3.20 -17.11
C ALA A 153 3.60 -3.72 -16.73
N ALA A 154 2.82 -4.16 -17.73
CA ALA A 154 1.54 -4.81 -17.48
C ALA A 154 1.72 -6.16 -16.77
N PHE A 155 0.98 -6.39 -15.68
CA PHE A 155 1.02 -7.64 -14.94
C PHE A 155 0.47 -8.82 -15.76
N PRO A 156 1.02 -10.04 -15.60
CA PRO A 156 0.56 -11.22 -16.34
C PRO A 156 -0.84 -11.65 -15.92
N ALA A 157 -1.78 -11.68 -16.87
CA ALA A 157 -3.17 -12.06 -16.64
C ALA A 157 -3.44 -13.53 -17.04
N GLY A 158 -3.60 -14.41 -16.05
CA GLY A 158 -3.93 -15.82 -16.27
C GLY A 158 -5.42 -16.04 -16.55
N GLY A 159 -5.82 -16.05 -17.83
CA GLY A 159 -7.20 -16.32 -18.25
C GLY A 159 -7.45 -17.79 -18.59
N CYS A 160 -8.23 -18.50 -17.77
CA CYS A 160 -8.70 -19.84 -18.12
C CYS A 160 -9.81 -19.74 -19.20
N HIS A 161 -9.46 -20.00 -20.46
CA HIS A 161 -10.30 -19.70 -21.62
C HIS A 161 -11.35 -20.80 -21.89
N CYS A 162 -12.22 -21.05 -20.91
CA CYS A 162 -13.28 -22.06 -20.97
C CYS A 162 -14.30 -21.76 -22.09
N ARG A 163 -14.09 -22.30 -23.30
CA ARG A 163 -15.07 -22.30 -24.41
C ARG A 163 -16.23 -23.28 -24.17
N ALA A 164 -16.82 -23.26 -22.97
CA ALA A 164 -18.06 -23.94 -22.66
C ALA A 164 -19.25 -23.04 -23.03
N ARG A 165 -20.23 -23.55 -23.78
CA ARG A 165 -21.44 -22.79 -24.14
C ARG A 165 -22.34 -22.63 -22.91
N ARG A 166 -23.03 -21.49 -22.77
CA ARG A 166 -23.87 -21.12 -21.60
C ARG A 166 -25.18 -21.95 -21.46
N ARG A 167 -25.16 -23.29 -21.55
CA ARG A 167 -26.36 -24.13 -21.37
C ARG A 167 -26.20 -25.37 -20.49
N ASP A 168 -25.01 -25.96 -20.39
CA ASP A 168 -24.89 -27.34 -19.86
C ASP A 168 -24.47 -27.41 -18.38
N CYS A 169 -24.19 -26.27 -17.74
CA CYS A 169 -23.71 -26.20 -16.34
C CYS A 169 -24.82 -26.37 -15.28
N ALA A 170 -25.93 -27.03 -15.62
CA ALA A 170 -27.12 -27.18 -14.78
C ALA A 170 -27.62 -28.65 -14.70
N ALA A 171 -26.73 -29.63 -14.91
CA ALA A 171 -27.09 -31.04 -15.02
C ALA A 171 -26.11 -32.03 -14.35
N SER A 172 -25.56 -31.69 -13.17
CA SER A 172 -24.69 -32.61 -12.39
C SER A 172 -24.98 -32.63 -10.87
N GLN A 173 -26.24 -32.48 -10.47
CA GLN A 173 -26.71 -32.82 -9.11
C GLN A 173 -27.48 -34.16 -9.10
N SER A 174 -26.79 -35.25 -9.46
CA SER A 174 -27.33 -36.61 -9.34
C SER A 174 -27.03 -37.19 -7.94
N ARG A 175 -28.04 -37.07 -7.08
CA ARG A 175 -28.35 -37.70 -5.77
C ARG A 175 -27.41 -38.80 -5.20
N PRO A 176 -27.32 -38.92 -3.86
CA PRO A 176 -26.56 -39.99 -3.21
C PRO A 176 -27.11 -41.38 -3.52
N VAL A 177 -26.20 -42.35 -3.67
CA VAL A 177 -26.55 -43.78 -3.74
C VAL A 177 -26.86 -44.27 -2.33
N GLY A 178 -28.01 -44.93 -2.16
CA GLY A 178 -28.43 -45.50 -0.88
C GLY A 178 -27.61 -46.74 -0.51
N VAL A 179 -27.38 -46.94 0.78
CA VAL A 179 -26.78 -48.18 1.32
C VAL A 179 -27.92 -49.14 1.65
N ASP A 180 -27.97 -50.28 0.94
CA ASP A 180 -29.04 -51.29 1.09
C ASP A 180 -28.63 -52.39 2.09
N PRO A 181 -29.34 -52.61 3.21
CA PRO A 181 -28.86 -53.46 4.29
C PRO A 181 -29.35 -54.92 4.21
N LYS A 182 -28.56 -55.81 3.59
CA LYS A 182 -28.33 -57.24 3.96
C LYS A 182 -27.64 -58.07 2.85
N ALA A 183 -26.35 -58.34 3.00
CA ALA A 183 -25.66 -59.52 2.45
C ALA A 183 -24.40 -59.78 3.30
N TYR A 184 -24.55 -60.52 4.41
CA TYR A 184 -24.29 -61.97 4.53
C TYR A 184 -22.85 -62.25 5.01
N SER A 185 -22.73 -63.15 5.97
CA SER A 185 -21.55 -63.47 6.80
C SER A 185 -21.47 -65.01 6.92
N PRO A 186 -20.44 -65.65 7.52
CA PRO A 186 -19.13 -65.18 7.98
C PRO A 186 -17.96 -66.03 7.39
N ALA A 187 -16.73 -65.80 7.86
CA ALA A 187 -15.68 -66.82 7.87
C ALA A 187 -14.95 -66.84 9.22
N ARG A 188 -14.80 -68.04 9.81
CA ARG A 188 -13.81 -68.37 10.86
C ARG A 188 -12.52 -68.89 10.16
N SER A 189 -11.44 -69.39 10.77
CA SER A 189 -11.11 -69.77 12.17
C SER A 189 -9.58 -69.96 12.29
N ASP A 190 -8.86 -69.63 13.37
CA ASP A 190 -9.16 -68.72 14.50
C ASP A 190 -7.89 -67.84 14.76
N GLY A 191 -7.01 -67.96 15.78
CA GLY A 191 -7.02 -68.72 17.04
C GLY A 191 -5.65 -68.79 17.75
N ALA A 192 -5.63 -68.44 19.05
CA ALA A 192 -4.58 -68.71 20.07
C ALA A 192 -3.19 -67.99 19.96
N TYR A 193 -2.48 -67.69 21.05
CA TYR A 193 -2.73 -67.90 22.50
C TYR A 193 -2.48 -66.61 23.29
#